data_AF-A0A143HLD6-F1
#
_entry.id   AF-A0A143HLD6-F1
#
_cell.length_a   1.000
_cell.length_b   1.000
_cell.length_c   1.000
_cell.angle_alpha   90.00
_cell.angle_beta   90.00
_cell.angle_gamma   90.00
#
_symmetry.space_group_name_H-M   'P 1'
#
loop_
_entity.id
_entity.type
_entity.pdbx_description
1 polymer ?
#
loop_
_entity_poly.entity_id
_entity_poly.type
_entity_poly.pdbx_seq_one_letter_code
_entity_poly.pdbx_strand_id
1 'polypeptide(L)'
;MTYLHTDHLNTPRIGTDGNEVVVWRWDSDAFGQTAPDTDPDSDGEQTVVNLRFPGQIQGGEAQHYYNYFRDYDFSLGRYLTSDPIGLAGGPNTYTYVGGNPVNAIDPLGLDIMVIGGGRRTGSYNFFGHVGLAITGHGTFSYGNDTPLRSSVTDYLQSQSQFRNQTVVIIPTTPDQDAAAAAYLSQNYPDPNGVGYLDNCAVRTNEGLMAAGFPSQEYPFPGGLTRNAASLPGAETFFVPKGGPIPQPVLDVLPNFNP
;
A
#
# COMPACT_ATOMS: atom_id res chain seq x y z
N MET A 1 32.18 -10.20 7.17
CA MET A 1 31.25 -9.30 6.46
C MET A 1 30.53 -10.17 5.46
N THR A 2 29.19 -10.19 5.48
CA THR A 2 28.40 -11.06 4.59
C THR A 2 27.67 -10.18 3.59
N TYR A 3 27.78 -10.50 2.30
CA TYR A 3 27.13 -9.81 1.20
C TYR A 3 25.90 -10.60 0.78
N LEU A 4 24.72 -10.00 0.88
CA LEU A 4 23.46 -10.66 0.53
C LEU A 4 23.10 -10.42 -0.92
N HIS A 5 22.69 -11.50 -1.60
CA HIS A 5 22.19 -11.50 -2.97
C HIS A 5 20.72 -11.91 -2.94
N THR A 6 19.87 -11.14 -3.60
CA THR A 6 18.42 -11.29 -3.52
C THR A 6 17.81 -11.80 -4.81
N ASP A 7 16.58 -12.32 -4.74
CA ASP A 7 15.74 -12.59 -5.91
C ASP A 7 15.01 -11.33 -6.43
N HIS A 8 14.11 -11.50 -7.40
CA HIS A 8 13.34 -10.41 -8.02
C HIS A 8 12.38 -9.70 -7.07
N LEU A 9 12.07 -10.31 -5.91
CA LEU A 9 11.25 -9.72 -4.86
C LEU A 9 12.10 -9.05 -3.76
N ASN A 10 13.42 -9.03 -3.91
CA ASN A 10 14.38 -8.64 -2.86
C ASN A 10 14.44 -9.60 -1.66
N THR A 11 14.03 -10.86 -1.82
CA THR A 11 14.23 -11.90 -0.78
C THR A 11 15.71 -12.33 -0.79
N PRO A 12 16.45 -12.31 0.33
CA PRO A 12 17.80 -12.84 0.39
C PRO A 12 17.83 -14.34 0.06
N ARG A 13 18.66 -14.73 -0.91
CA ARG A 13 18.81 -16.14 -1.34
C ARG A 13 20.20 -16.69 -1.09
N ILE A 14 21.23 -15.84 -1.21
CA ILE A 14 22.63 -16.24 -1.06
C ILE A 14 23.34 -15.18 -0.22
N GLY A 15 24.20 -15.62 0.69
CA GLY A 15 25.15 -14.80 1.43
C GLY A 15 26.56 -15.23 1.08
N THR A 16 27.42 -14.29 0.67
CA THR A 16 28.83 -14.55 0.38
C THR A 16 29.77 -13.82 1.33
N ASP A 17 30.96 -14.37 1.54
CA ASP A 17 32.05 -13.68 2.23
C ASP A 17 32.78 -12.69 1.30
N GLY A 18 33.91 -12.12 1.77
CA GLY A 18 34.73 -11.20 1.00
C GLY A 18 35.53 -11.84 -0.15
N ASN A 19 35.56 -13.17 -0.22
CA ASN A 19 36.21 -13.95 -1.28
C ASN A 19 35.19 -14.57 -2.25
N GLU A 20 33.93 -14.13 -2.19
CA GLU A 20 32.82 -14.62 -3.01
C GLU A 20 32.45 -16.09 -2.73
N VAL A 21 32.87 -16.64 -1.59
CA VAL A 21 32.47 -17.99 -1.15
C VAL A 21 31.07 -17.91 -0.55
N VAL A 22 30.20 -18.88 -0.89
CA VAL A 22 28.83 -18.95 -0.37
C VAL A 22 28.86 -19.50 1.05
N VAL A 23 28.56 -18.63 2.02
CA VAL A 23 28.56 -18.94 3.46
C VAL A 23 27.15 -19.05 4.05
N TRP A 24 26.12 -18.68 3.28
CA TRP A 24 24.73 -18.84 3.66
C TRP A 24 23.87 -19.00 2.41
N ARG A 25 22.86 -19.87 2.45
CA ARG A 25 21.96 -20.08 1.32
C ARG A 25 20.54 -20.41 1.77
N TRP A 26 19.55 -19.83 1.10
CA TRP A 26 18.15 -20.09 1.38
C TRP A 26 17.32 -20.29 0.10
N ASP A 27 17.23 -21.55 -0.33
CA ASP A 27 16.30 -21.98 -1.37
C ASP A 27 14.91 -22.20 -0.76
N SER A 28 14.23 -21.11 -0.41
CA SER A 28 12.86 -21.19 0.10
C SER A 28 11.89 -21.72 -0.94
N ASP A 29 10.86 -22.44 -0.48
CA ASP A 29 9.68 -22.69 -1.29
C ASP A 29 8.85 -21.40 -1.46
N ALA A 30 7.69 -21.52 -2.12
CA ALA A 30 6.80 -20.39 -2.36
C ALA A 30 6.36 -19.67 -1.07
N PHE A 31 6.26 -20.35 0.08
CA PHE A 31 5.75 -19.79 1.33
C PHE A 31 6.83 -19.61 2.42
N GLY A 32 8.08 -19.92 2.10
CA GLY A 32 9.21 -19.72 3.00
C GLY A 32 9.40 -20.83 4.03
N GLN A 33 8.92 -22.05 3.78
CA GLN A 33 8.91 -23.12 4.80
C GLN A 33 10.28 -23.76 5.06
N THR A 34 11.18 -23.78 4.08
CA THR A 34 12.48 -24.46 4.23
C THR A 34 13.41 -23.65 5.14
N ALA A 35 14.26 -24.33 5.90
CA ALA A 35 15.31 -23.66 6.65
C ALA A 35 16.48 -23.27 5.72
N PRO A 36 17.18 -22.17 5.99
CA PRO A 36 18.43 -21.86 5.29
C PRO A 36 19.53 -22.87 5.64
N ASP A 37 20.41 -23.12 4.67
CA ASP A 37 21.71 -23.73 4.89
C ASP A 37 22.68 -22.65 5.43
N THR A 38 23.14 -22.86 6.65
CA THR A 38 23.99 -21.91 7.39
C THR A 38 25.48 -22.20 7.25
N ASP A 39 25.87 -23.31 6.60
CA ASP A 39 27.27 -23.69 6.35
C ASP A 39 27.39 -24.41 4.99
N PRO A 40 27.10 -23.74 3.85
CA PRO A 40 27.12 -24.37 2.53
C PRO A 40 28.53 -24.72 2.05
N ASP A 41 29.56 -24.07 2.59
CA ASP A 41 30.98 -24.35 2.32
C ASP A 41 31.59 -25.43 3.21
N SER A 42 30.84 -25.89 4.23
CA SER A 42 31.17 -27.03 5.11
C SER A 42 32.49 -26.84 5.85
N ASP A 43 32.81 -25.61 6.24
CA ASP A 43 34.02 -25.27 6.99
C ASP A 43 33.81 -25.34 8.52
N GLY A 44 32.56 -25.51 8.96
CA GLY A 44 32.14 -25.62 10.35
C GLY A 44 31.74 -24.29 11.01
N GLU A 45 31.87 -23.15 10.31
CA GLU A 45 31.45 -21.84 10.78
C GLU A 45 30.04 -21.48 10.27
N GLN A 46 29.10 -21.33 11.19
CA GLN A 46 27.71 -21.03 10.81
C GLN A 46 27.48 -19.54 10.57
N THR A 47 26.97 -19.19 9.39
CA THR A 47 26.46 -17.85 9.11
C THR A 47 24.96 -17.78 9.36
N VAL A 48 24.54 -16.85 10.21
CA VAL A 48 23.12 -16.62 10.54
C VAL A 48 22.61 -15.37 9.84
N VAL A 49 21.58 -15.55 9.00
CA VAL A 49 20.80 -14.45 8.41
C VAL A 49 19.34 -14.64 8.81
N ASN A 50 18.82 -13.69 9.59
CA ASN A 50 17.45 -13.75 10.11
C ASN A 50 16.42 -13.15 9.15
N LEU A 51 16.84 -12.47 8.09
CA LEU A 51 15.92 -11.92 7.09
C LEU A 51 15.20 -13.04 6.33
N ARG A 52 13.93 -12.81 5.99
CA ARG A 52 13.07 -13.72 5.23
C ARG A 52 12.50 -12.98 4.02
N PHE A 53 11.23 -13.18 3.66
CA PHE A 53 10.60 -12.33 2.63
C PHE A 53 10.67 -10.84 3.04
N PRO A 54 10.52 -9.90 2.10
CA PRO A 54 10.59 -8.48 2.43
C PRO A 54 9.64 -8.12 3.59
N GLY A 55 10.17 -7.42 4.60
CA GLY A 55 9.46 -7.08 5.84
C GLY A 55 9.61 -8.11 6.96
N GLN A 56 10.03 -9.33 6.66
CA GLN A 56 10.00 -10.45 7.59
C GLN A 56 11.36 -10.76 8.23
N ILE A 57 11.32 -11.07 9.52
CA ILE A 57 12.49 -11.50 10.31
C ILE A 57 12.14 -12.78 11.09
N GLN A 58 12.99 -13.80 10.98
CA GLN A 58 12.94 -14.97 11.86
C GLN A 58 13.37 -14.56 13.28
N GLY A 59 12.44 -14.72 14.23
CA GLY A 59 12.69 -14.49 15.65
C GLY A 59 12.80 -15.80 16.43
N GLY A 60 13.97 -16.07 17.02
CA GLY A 60 14.17 -17.20 17.93
C GLY A 60 13.80 -18.57 17.33
N GLU A 61 13.36 -19.51 18.18
CA GLU A 61 12.96 -20.88 17.79
C GLU A 61 11.51 -20.98 17.25
N ALA A 62 10.83 -19.86 17.03
CA ALA A 62 9.43 -19.87 16.69
C ALA A 62 9.17 -20.30 15.23
N GLN A 63 8.09 -21.05 14.98
CA GLN A 63 7.65 -21.45 13.64
C GLN A 63 6.91 -20.33 12.89
N HIS A 64 7.30 -19.07 13.11
CA HIS A 64 6.74 -17.92 12.43
C HIS A 64 7.80 -16.85 12.20
N TYR A 65 7.58 -16.05 11.16
CA TYR A 65 8.35 -14.86 10.87
C TYR A 65 7.59 -13.64 11.40
N TYR A 66 8.27 -12.78 12.15
CA TYR A 66 7.73 -11.49 12.55
C TYR A 66 7.65 -10.58 11.31
N ASN A 67 6.46 -10.06 10.99
CA ASN A 67 6.20 -9.15 9.87
C ASN A 67 5.50 -7.87 10.36
N TYR A 68 6.20 -7.13 11.21
CA TYR A 68 5.80 -5.85 11.80
C TYR A 68 4.45 -5.85 12.54
N PHE A 69 3.32 -5.64 11.85
CA PHE A 69 1.98 -5.67 12.47
C PHE A 69 1.39 -7.07 12.61
N ARG A 70 1.98 -8.08 11.96
CA ARG A 70 1.48 -9.45 11.99
C ARG A 70 2.61 -10.47 12.07
N ASP A 71 2.34 -11.62 12.67
CA ASP A 71 3.23 -12.78 12.63
C ASP A 71 2.80 -13.72 11.52
N TYR A 72 3.73 -14.08 10.65
CA TYR A 72 3.51 -14.96 9.50
C TYR A 72 3.95 -16.39 9.81
N ASP A 73 3.01 -17.32 9.80
CA ASP A 73 3.28 -18.76 9.92
C ASP A 73 3.63 -19.33 8.55
N PHE A 74 4.91 -19.59 8.34
CA PHE A 74 5.44 -20.17 7.12
C PHE A 74 5.05 -21.64 6.92
N SER A 75 4.70 -22.36 7.99
CA SER A 75 4.23 -23.76 7.89
C SER A 75 2.81 -23.86 7.34
N LEU A 76 2.01 -22.82 7.57
CA LEU A 76 0.62 -22.70 7.13
C LEU A 76 0.42 -21.76 5.93
N GLY A 77 1.47 -21.01 5.55
CA GLY A 77 1.44 -20.04 4.46
C GLY A 77 0.52 -18.84 4.72
N ARG A 78 0.39 -18.40 5.98
CA ARG A 78 -0.61 -17.41 6.41
C ARG A 78 -0.17 -16.65 7.65
N TYR A 79 -0.79 -15.51 7.92
CA TYR A 79 -0.68 -14.81 9.19
C TYR A 79 -1.34 -15.60 10.33
N LEU A 80 -0.80 -15.47 11.54
CA LEU A 80 -1.31 -16.10 12.77
C LEU A 80 -2.50 -15.34 13.35
N THR A 81 -2.51 -14.02 13.16
CA THR A 81 -3.61 -13.15 13.53
C THR A 81 -4.43 -12.81 12.30
N SER A 82 -5.74 -12.68 12.50
CA SER A 82 -6.59 -12.10 11.47
C SER A 82 -6.04 -10.72 11.12
N ASP A 83 -6.10 -10.35 9.85
CA ASP A 83 -5.75 -9.03 9.38
C ASP A 83 -6.39 -7.96 10.29
N PRO A 84 -5.62 -6.99 10.83
CA PRO A 84 -6.18 -5.84 11.53
C PRO A 84 -7.21 -5.08 10.68
N ILE A 85 -7.12 -5.18 9.34
CA ILE A 85 -8.10 -4.62 8.40
C ILE A 85 -9.30 -5.56 8.11
N GLY A 86 -9.33 -6.77 8.69
CA GLY A 86 -10.45 -7.71 8.56
C GLY A 86 -10.61 -8.28 7.15
N LEU A 87 -11.86 -8.48 6.68
CA LEU A 87 -12.16 -9.04 5.34
C LEU A 87 -11.68 -8.14 4.18
N ALA A 88 -11.18 -6.95 4.48
CA ALA A 88 -10.54 -6.05 3.54
C ALA A 88 -9.26 -6.61 2.92
N GLY A 89 -8.50 -7.44 3.66
CA GLY A 89 -7.34 -8.18 3.15
C GLY A 89 -7.72 -9.40 2.30
N GLY A 90 -9.01 -9.56 2.00
CA GLY A 90 -9.60 -10.69 1.28
C GLY A 90 -10.52 -11.55 2.17
N PRO A 91 -11.31 -12.45 1.55
CA PRO A 91 -12.29 -13.29 2.26
C PRO A 91 -11.67 -14.22 3.30
N ASN A 92 -10.36 -14.45 3.21
CA ASN A 92 -9.57 -15.10 4.24
C ASN A 92 -8.56 -14.10 4.80
N THR A 93 -8.89 -13.53 5.94
CA THR A 93 -8.13 -12.48 6.65
C THR A 93 -6.77 -12.94 7.17
N TYR A 94 -6.44 -14.22 7.03
CA TYR A 94 -5.14 -14.75 7.41
C TYR A 94 -4.20 -14.85 6.20
N THR A 95 -4.67 -14.62 4.97
CA THR A 95 -3.87 -14.89 3.77
C THR A 95 -2.68 -13.94 3.65
N TYR A 96 -1.49 -14.48 3.35
CA TYR A 96 -0.33 -13.69 2.94
C TYR A 96 -0.42 -13.42 1.43
N VAL A 97 -0.36 -12.15 1.03
CA VAL A 97 -0.30 -11.67 -0.39
C VAL A 97 -1.28 -12.36 -1.34
N GLY A 98 -2.52 -12.58 -0.89
CA GLY A 98 -3.57 -13.23 -1.68
C GLY A 98 -3.24 -14.67 -2.13
N GLY A 99 -2.28 -15.33 -1.48
CA GLY A 99 -1.82 -16.67 -1.84
C GLY A 99 -0.85 -16.71 -3.03
N ASN A 100 -0.31 -15.55 -3.44
CA ASN A 100 0.64 -15.44 -4.56
C ASN A 100 2.01 -14.85 -4.17
N PRO A 101 2.75 -15.50 -3.24
CA PRO A 101 4.06 -15.02 -2.74
C PRO A 101 5.20 -15.07 -3.76
N VAL A 102 4.97 -15.63 -4.95
CA VAL A 102 5.95 -15.63 -6.04
C VAL A 102 5.97 -14.29 -6.80
N ASN A 103 4.84 -13.56 -6.78
CA ASN A 103 4.66 -12.34 -7.56
C ASN A 103 4.42 -11.09 -6.70
N ALA A 104 4.11 -11.25 -5.42
CA ALA A 104 3.73 -10.16 -4.54
C ALA A 104 4.47 -10.26 -3.19
N ILE A 105 4.65 -9.11 -2.56
CA ILE A 105 5.28 -8.96 -1.25
C ILE A 105 4.37 -8.11 -0.38
N ASP A 106 4.44 -8.33 0.93
CA ASP A 106 3.74 -7.53 1.92
C ASP A 106 4.75 -7.05 2.98
N PRO A 107 5.52 -5.98 2.68
CA PRO A 107 6.64 -5.55 3.53
C PRO A 107 6.21 -5.04 4.90
N LEU A 108 4.95 -4.58 5.03
CA LEU A 108 4.48 -3.86 6.22
C LEU A 108 3.00 -4.09 6.54
N GLY A 109 2.20 -4.69 5.66
CA GLY A 109 0.80 -5.00 5.92
C GLY A 109 -0.27 -3.95 5.57
N LEU A 110 -0.05 -2.90 4.72
CA LEU A 110 -0.93 -1.69 4.54
C LEU A 110 -1.01 -1.04 3.10
N ASP A 111 -1.96 -0.09 2.85
CA ASP A 111 -2.27 0.59 1.53
C ASP A 111 -2.79 2.11 1.56
N ILE A 112 -2.65 2.91 0.47
CA ILE A 112 -3.25 4.27 0.18
C ILE A 112 -4.31 4.24 -0.96
N MET A 113 -5.31 5.13 -0.99
CA MET A 113 -6.33 5.22 -2.07
C MET A 113 -6.41 6.61 -2.74
N VAL A 114 -6.39 6.65 -4.09
CA VAL A 114 -6.63 7.84 -4.94
C VAL A 114 -7.96 7.70 -5.69
N ILE A 115 -8.80 8.73 -5.63
CA ILE A 115 -10.16 8.69 -6.20
C ILE A 115 -10.32 9.80 -7.24
N GLY A 116 -10.24 9.45 -8.52
CA GLY A 116 -10.51 10.33 -9.65
C GLY A 116 -11.98 10.34 -10.06
N GLY A 117 -12.53 11.50 -10.36
CA GLY A 117 -13.91 11.68 -10.80
C GLY A 117 -13.98 12.50 -12.09
N GLY A 118 -14.81 12.05 -13.04
CA GLY A 118 -15.05 12.79 -14.27
C GLY A 118 -15.79 14.13 -14.06
N ARG A 119 -16.09 14.82 -15.17
CA ARG A 119 -16.88 16.06 -15.15
C ARG A 119 -18.22 15.85 -14.45
N ARG A 120 -18.55 16.74 -13.51
CA ARG A 120 -19.86 16.78 -12.86
C ARG A 120 -20.90 17.36 -13.83
N THR A 121 -21.98 16.61 -14.08
CA THR A 121 -23.11 17.08 -14.89
C THR A 121 -23.67 18.37 -14.30
N GLY A 122 -23.83 19.42 -15.11
CA GLY A 122 -24.31 20.74 -14.65
C GLY A 122 -23.26 21.64 -13.99
N SER A 123 -21.98 21.24 -13.96
CA SER A 123 -20.88 22.08 -13.45
C SER A 123 -20.13 22.80 -14.58
N TYR A 124 -19.67 24.02 -14.27
CA TYR A 124 -18.72 24.78 -15.08
C TYR A 124 -17.28 24.26 -14.96
N ASN A 125 -16.98 23.41 -13.97
CA ASN A 125 -15.69 22.72 -13.89
C ASN A 125 -15.65 21.55 -14.88
N PHE A 126 -14.80 21.67 -15.91
CA PHE A 126 -14.65 20.69 -16.98
C PHE A 126 -13.47 19.72 -16.78
N PHE A 127 -12.64 19.93 -15.76
CA PHE A 127 -11.43 19.12 -15.51
C PHE A 127 -11.69 17.85 -14.69
N GLY A 128 -12.83 17.78 -14.00
CA GLY A 128 -13.15 16.68 -13.09
C GLY A 128 -12.75 16.99 -11.65
N HIS A 129 -12.51 15.95 -10.86
CA HIS A 129 -12.16 16.05 -9.44
C HIS A 129 -11.24 14.90 -9.05
N VAL A 130 -10.36 15.10 -8.07
CA VAL A 130 -9.57 14.02 -7.49
C VAL A 130 -9.47 14.22 -5.97
N GLY A 131 -9.50 13.13 -5.22
CA GLY A 131 -9.26 13.14 -3.78
C GLY A 131 -8.34 12.00 -3.37
N LEU A 132 -7.76 12.14 -2.18
CA LEU A 132 -6.93 11.12 -1.56
C LEU A 132 -7.66 10.55 -0.33
N ALA A 133 -7.47 9.29 -0.04
CA ALA A 133 -7.79 8.69 1.24
C ALA A 133 -6.55 7.95 1.75
N ILE A 134 -6.25 8.15 3.02
CA ILE A 134 -5.08 7.58 3.68
C ILE A 134 -5.57 6.63 4.77
N THR A 135 -4.96 5.46 4.86
CA THR A 135 -5.32 4.45 5.86
C THR A 135 -5.28 5.04 7.27
N GLY A 136 -6.35 4.81 8.05
CA GLY A 136 -6.53 5.34 9.40
C GLY A 136 -6.78 6.86 9.50
N HIS A 137 -6.96 7.57 8.37
CA HIS A 137 -7.00 9.04 8.38
C HIS A 137 -8.14 9.67 7.58
N GLY A 138 -8.97 8.91 6.89
CA GLY A 138 -10.12 9.43 6.16
C GLY A 138 -9.77 10.10 4.83
N THR A 139 -10.76 10.77 4.26
CA THR A 139 -10.62 11.48 2.99
C THR A 139 -9.97 12.85 3.13
N PHE A 140 -9.04 13.17 2.23
CA PHE A 140 -8.52 14.49 1.97
C PHE A 140 -8.94 14.93 0.56
N SER A 141 -9.96 15.78 0.49
CA SER A 141 -10.54 16.30 -0.75
C SER A 141 -10.71 17.82 -0.65
N TYR A 142 -10.76 18.52 -1.78
CA TYR A 142 -10.93 19.97 -1.85
C TYR A 142 -12.03 20.36 -2.84
N GLY A 143 -12.83 21.39 -2.54
CA GLY A 143 -13.73 22.01 -3.52
C GLY A 143 -14.99 21.18 -3.84
N ASN A 144 -15.37 20.27 -2.94
CA ASN A 144 -16.62 19.50 -3.01
C ASN A 144 -17.31 19.36 -1.65
N ASP A 145 -16.99 20.24 -0.70
CA ASP A 145 -17.58 20.34 0.64
C ASP A 145 -17.48 19.04 1.48
N THR A 146 -16.60 18.12 1.10
CA THR A 146 -16.31 16.91 1.88
C THR A 146 -15.44 17.32 3.07
N PRO A 147 -15.88 17.07 4.32
CA PRO A 147 -15.04 17.34 5.49
C PRO A 147 -13.73 16.53 5.42
N LEU A 148 -12.63 17.15 5.84
CA LEU A 148 -11.37 16.44 5.96
C LEU A 148 -11.51 15.28 6.93
N ARG A 149 -10.81 14.20 6.61
CA ARG A 149 -10.81 12.95 7.37
C ARG A 149 -12.20 12.31 7.48
N SER A 150 -13.15 12.64 6.60
CA SER A 150 -14.47 12.00 6.59
C SER A 150 -14.43 10.60 6.01
N SER A 151 -15.54 9.87 6.11
CA SER A 151 -15.63 8.51 5.60
C SER A 151 -15.45 8.46 4.09
N VAL A 152 -14.58 7.56 3.64
CA VAL A 152 -14.36 7.31 2.21
C VAL A 152 -15.60 6.69 1.55
N THR A 153 -16.39 5.94 2.32
CA THR A 153 -17.66 5.38 1.84
C THR A 153 -18.65 6.48 1.51
N ASP A 154 -18.89 7.40 2.44
CA ASP A 154 -19.80 8.52 2.24
C ASP A 154 -19.33 9.41 1.09
N TYR A 155 -18.02 9.62 1.00
CA TYR A 155 -17.42 10.33 -0.12
C TYR A 155 -17.72 9.68 -1.47
N LEU A 156 -17.39 8.40 -1.63
CA LEU A 156 -17.63 7.68 -2.88
C LEU A 156 -19.12 7.66 -3.24
N GLN A 157 -19.99 7.40 -2.27
CA GLN A 157 -21.44 7.39 -2.49
C GLN A 157 -21.96 8.77 -2.91
N SER A 158 -21.50 9.84 -2.27
CA SER A 158 -21.90 11.21 -2.60
C SER A 158 -21.43 11.61 -4.00
N GLN A 159 -20.19 11.30 -4.37
CA GLN A 159 -19.65 11.64 -5.68
C GLN A 159 -20.27 10.80 -6.79
N SER A 160 -20.58 9.52 -6.54
CA SER A 160 -21.27 8.63 -7.49
C SER A 160 -22.63 9.16 -7.95
N GLN A 161 -23.31 10.00 -7.17
CA GLN A 161 -24.56 10.64 -7.61
C GLN A 161 -24.37 11.53 -8.84
N PHE A 162 -23.15 12.07 -9.02
CA PHE A 162 -22.89 13.13 -9.97
C PHE A 162 -21.96 12.73 -11.11
N ARG A 163 -21.08 11.75 -10.92
CA ARG A 163 -20.00 11.40 -11.85
C ARG A 163 -19.58 9.93 -11.75
N ASN A 164 -18.94 9.44 -12.80
CA ASN A 164 -18.17 8.21 -12.75
C ASN A 164 -16.87 8.45 -11.96
N GLN A 165 -16.37 7.42 -11.30
CA GLN A 165 -15.14 7.46 -10.55
C GLN A 165 -14.17 6.36 -10.97
N THR A 166 -12.89 6.64 -10.86
CA THR A 166 -11.78 5.71 -10.98
C THR A 166 -11.08 5.71 -9.63
N VAL A 167 -11.14 4.59 -8.94
CA VAL A 167 -10.48 4.38 -7.65
C VAL A 167 -9.19 3.64 -7.93
N VAL A 168 -8.07 4.15 -7.42
CA VAL A 168 -6.76 3.52 -7.49
C VAL A 168 -6.28 3.26 -6.08
N ILE A 169 -5.90 2.02 -5.79
CA ILE A 169 -5.31 1.63 -4.49
C ILE A 169 -3.82 1.42 -4.74
N ILE A 170 -2.96 2.06 -3.93
CA ILE A 170 -1.51 2.04 -4.04
C ILE A 170 -0.97 1.43 -2.74
N PRO A 171 -0.21 0.32 -2.78
CA PRO A 171 0.40 -0.25 -1.59
C PRO A 171 1.40 0.71 -0.94
N THR A 172 1.40 0.82 0.39
CA THR A 172 2.22 1.81 1.13
C THR A 172 2.77 1.30 2.46
N THR A 173 3.76 2.04 2.95
CA THR A 173 4.32 1.89 4.30
C THR A 173 3.59 2.80 5.32
N PRO A 174 3.60 2.48 6.63
CA PRO A 174 3.08 3.38 7.67
C PRO A 174 3.77 4.74 7.67
N ASP A 175 5.07 4.79 7.38
CA ASP A 175 5.81 6.05 7.32
C ASP A 175 5.34 6.93 6.17
N GLN A 176 5.01 6.32 5.02
CA GLN A 176 4.42 7.02 3.88
C GLN A 176 3.02 7.53 4.20
N ASP A 177 2.18 6.71 4.84
CA ASP A 177 0.83 7.10 5.27
C ASP A 177 0.88 8.23 6.30
N ALA A 178 1.72 8.09 7.32
CA ALA A 178 1.91 9.09 8.36
C ALA A 178 2.50 10.39 7.81
N ALA A 179 3.45 10.31 6.88
CA ALA A 179 4.03 11.49 6.22
C ALA A 179 2.97 12.24 5.39
N ALA A 180 2.17 11.52 4.60
CA ALA A 180 1.08 12.11 3.83
C ALA A 180 0.01 12.73 4.75
N ALA A 181 -0.43 12.01 5.77
CA ALA A 181 -1.45 12.49 6.70
C ALA A 181 -0.96 13.70 7.51
N ALA A 182 0.27 13.67 8.01
CA ALA A 182 0.89 14.78 8.74
C ALA A 182 1.03 16.01 7.84
N TYR A 183 1.55 15.84 6.63
CA TYR A 183 1.71 16.93 5.67
C TYR A 183 0.35 17.57 5.34
N LEU A 184 -0.65 16.77 4.99
CA LEU A 184 -1.96 17.29 4.61
C LEU A 184 -2.66 17.97 5.79
N SER A 185 -2.52 17.43 7.00
CA SER A 185 -3.15 18.01 8.19
C SER A 185 -2.47 19.32 8.63
N GLN A 186 -1.16 19.44 8.39
CA GLN A 186 -0.40 20.65 8.70
C GLN A 186 -0.63 21.76 7.67
N ASN A 187 -0.62 21.42 6.38
CA ASN A 187 -0.64 22.39 5.29
C ASN A 187 -2.05 22.69 4.76
N TYR A 188 -3.00 21.79 5.00
CA TYR A 188 -4.40 21.92 4.56
C TYR A 188 -5.40 21.64 5.70
N PRO A 189 -5.42 22.47 6.76
CA PRO A 189 -6.32 22.27 7.90
C PRO A 189 -7.79 22.55 7.58
N ASP A 190 -8.11 23.21 6.47
CA ASP A 190 -9.46 23.58 6.07
C ASP A 190 -9.88 22.84 4.77
N PRO A 191 -11.01 22.10 4.76
CA PRO A 191 -11.54 21.44 3.56
C PRO A 191 -11.80 22.43 2.40
N ASN A 192 -12.07 23.70 2.70
CA ASN A 192 -12.44 24.75 1.75
C ASN A 192 -11.53 26.00 1.84
N GLY A 193 -10.42 25.92 2.58
CA GLY A 193 -9.51 27.05 2.76
C GLY A 193 -8.92 27.49 1.43
N VAL A 194 -9.20 28.73 1.02
CA VAL A 194 -8.66 29.33 -0.21
C VAL A 194 -7.22 29.79 0.05
N GLY A 195 -6.29 28.83 0.17
CA GLY A 195 -4.86 29.11 0.05
C GLY A 195 -4.54 29.53 -1.39
N TYR A 196 -3.48 30.33 -1.58
CA TYR A 196 -3.18 31.00 -2.86
C TYR A 196 -2.98 30.04 -4.07
N LEU A 197 -2.83 28.73 -3.83
CA LEU A 197 -2.63 27.69 -4.86
C LEU A 197 -3.33 26.33 -4.55
N ASP A 198 -4.23 26.26 -3.56
CA ASP A 198 -4.84 24.98 -3.15
C ASP A 198 -5.99 24.56 -4.08
N ASN A 199 -5.92 23.34 -4.61
CA ASN A 199 -7.01 22.71 -5.33
C ASN A 199 -6.92 21.17 -5.22
N CYS A 200 -7.96 20.48 -5.68
CA CYS A 200 -8.07 19.03 -5.59
C CYS A 200 -6.86 18.25 -6.16
N ALA A 201 -6.30 18.71 -7.28
CA ALA A 201 -5.15 18.08 -7.92
C ALA A 201 -3.85 18.36 -7.15
N VAL A 202 -3.65 19.61 -6.71
CA VAL A 202 -2.48 20.01 -5.90
C VAL A 202 -2.45 19.24 -4.60
N ARG A 203 -3.57 19.21 -3.85
CA ARG A 203 -3.66 18.52 -2.56
C ARG A 203 -3.40 17.02 -2.68
N THR A 204 -3.96 16.37 -3.70
CA THR A 204 -3.71 14.93 -3.92
C THR A 204 -2.25 14.70 -4.33
N ASN A 205 -1.69 15.53 -5.21
CA ASN A 205 -0.30 15.41 -5.66
C ASN A 205 0.68 15.60 -4.50
N GLU A 206 0.48 16.62 -3.67
CA GLU A 206 1.36 16.88 -2.52
C GLU A 206 1.22 15.81 -1.42
N GLY A 207 0.02 15.26 -1.21
CA GLY A 207 -0.15 14.09 -0.33
C GLY A 207 0.65 12.88 -0.82
N LEU A 208 0.60 12.57 -2.12
CA LEU A 208 1.41 11.51 -2.71
C LEU A 208 2.92 11.81 -2.64
N MET A 209 3.33 13.06 -2.86
CA MET A 209 4.73 13.49 -2.72
C MET A 209 5.23 13.35 -1.28
N ALA A 210 4.40 13.71 -0.30
CA ALA A 210 4.72 13.53 1.11
C ALA A 210 4.84 12.05 1.48
N ALA A 211 4.04 11.17 0.86
CA ALA A 211 4.21 9.71 0.89
C ALA A 211 5.41 9.21 0.05
N GLY A 212 6.30 10.08 -0.43
CA GLY A 212 7.51 9.67 -1.15
C GLY A 212 7.30 9.21 -2.59
N PHE A 213 6.10 9.37 -3.15
CA PHE A 213 5.88 9.13 -4.58
C PHE A 213 6.34 10.35 -5.40
N PRO A 214 6.94 10.16 -6.58
CA PRO A 214 7.43 11.29 -7.38
C PRO A 214 6.30 12.26 -7.76
N SER A 215 6.60 13.56 -7.73
CA SER A 215 5.70 14.61 -8.25
C SER A 215 5.39 14.35 -9.71
N GLN A 216 4.13 14.52 -10.09
CA GLN A 216 3.70 14.17 -11.44
C GLN A 216 3.38 15.40 -12.30
N GLU A 217 3.51 16.61 -11.75
CA GLU A 217 3.28 17.91 -12.42
C GLU A 217 1.99 17.98 -13.27
N TYR A 218 1.00 17.13 -12.99
CA TYR A 218 -0.28 17.17 -13.69
C TYR A 218 -1.22 18.13 -12.95
N PRO A 219 -1.52 19.31 -13.51
CA PRO A 219 -2.42 20.26 -12.87
C PRO A 219 -3.89 19.81 -12.91
N PHE A 220 -4.16 18.62 -13.46
CA PHE A 220 -5.52 18.17 -13.77
C PHE A 220 -5.83 16.80 -13.13
N PRO A 221 -7.03 16.64 -12.53
CA PRO A 221 -7.46 15.42 -11.87
C PRO A 221 -7.26 14.13 -12.69
N GLY A 222 -7.68 14.14 -13.96
CA GLY A 222 -7.58 12.95 -14.80
C GLY A 222 -6.15 12.52 -15.13
N GLY A 223 -5.19 13.45 -15.17
CA GLY A 223 -3.77 13.12 -15.34
C GLY A 223 -3.20 12.44 -14.11
N LEU A 224 -3.51 12.99 -12.93
CA LEU A 224 -3.06 12.47 -11.65
C LEU A 224 -3.58 11.06 -11.37
N THR A 225 -4.88 10.79 -11.62
CA THR A 225 -5.46 9.45 -11.42
C THR A 225 -4.85 8.40 -12.35
N ARG A 226 -4.59 8.75 -13.63
CA ARG A 226 -3.92 7.81 -14.56
C ARG A 226 -2.49 7.52 -14.13
N ASN A 227 -1.81 8.50 -13.55
CA ASN A 227 -0.47 8.31 -13.06
C ASN A 227 -0.43 7.44 -11.80
N ALA A 228 -1.33 7.68 -10.84
CA ALA A 228 -1.51 6.82 -9.68
C ALA A 228 -1.71 5.35 -10.12
N ALA A 229 -2.53 5.13 -11.15
CA ALA A 229 -2.75 3.80 -11.72
C ALA A 229 -1.52 3.18 -12.41
N SER A 230 -0.47 3.96 -12.68
CA SER A 230 0.79 3.48 -13.26
C SER A 230 1.87 3.19 -12.22
N LEU A 231 1.61 3.47 -10.93
CA LEU A 231 2.55 3.16 -9.86
C LEU A 231 2.66 1.63 -9.67
N PRO A 232 3.86 1.11 -9.32
CA PRO A 232 4.05 -0.32 -9.09
C PRO A 232 3.08 -0.85 -8.02
N GLY A 233 2.41 -1.96 -8.32
CA GLY A 233 1.46 -2.61 -7.41
C GLY A 233 0.09 -1.92 -7.30
N ALA A 234 -0.15 -0.82 -8.02
CA ALA A 234 -1.43 -0.12 -7.95
C ALA A 234 -2.56 -0.91 -8.63
N GLU A 235 -3.71 -0.99 -7.98
CA GLU A 235 -4.92 -1.61 -8.52
C GLU A 235 -5.98 -0.56 -8.86
N THR A 236 -6.68 -0.72 -9.98
CA THR A 236 -7.65 0.28 -10.48
C THR A 236 -9.05 -0.30 -10.62
N PHE A 237 -10.04 0.43 -10.10
CA PHE A 237 -11.45 0.06 -10.09
C PHE A 237 -12.31 1.19 -10.64
N PHE A 238 -13.42 0.81 -11.30
CA PHE A 238 -14.37 1.76 -11.86
C PHE A 238 -15.68 1.77 -11.07
N VAL A 239 -16.10 2.95 -10.63
CA VAL A 239 -17.40 3.16 -9.99
C VAL A 239 -18.31 3.94 -10.96
N PRO A 240 -19.33 3.31 -11.54
CA PRO A 240 -20.25 4.00 -12.44
C PRO A 240 -21.12 5.02 -11.70
N LYS A 241 -21.46 6.13 -12.38
CA LYS A 241 -22.41 7.13 -11.88
C LYS A 241 -23.74 6.47 -11.55
N GLY A 242 -24.22 6.67 -10.32
CA GLY A 242 -25.47 6.09 -9.82
C GLY A 242 -25.43 4.57 -9.66
N GLY A 243 -24.29 3.93 -9.87
CA GLY A 243 -24.12 2.49 -9.70
C GLY A 243 -23.38 2.12 -8.42
N PRO A 244 -23.27 0.81 -8.14
CA PRO A 244 -22.66 0.32 -6.92
C PRO A 244 -21.15 0.56 -6.91
N ILE A 245 -20.61 0.77 -5.71
CA ILE A 245 -19.17 0.67 -5.49
C ILE A 245 -18.78 -0.81 -5.69
N PRO A 246 -17.73 -1.13 -6.47
CA PRO A 246 -17.27 -2.50 -6.66
C PRO A 246 -16.94 -3.16 -5.32
N GLN A 247 -17.25 -4.45 -5.20
CA GLN A 247 -17.03 -5.20 -3.95
C GLN A 247 -15.58 -5.09 -3.45
N PRO A 248 -14.53 -5.25 -4.30
CA PRO A 248 -13.14 -5.11 -3.83
C PRO A 248 -12.82 -3.74 -3.23
N VAL A 249 -13.49 -2.68 -3.70
CA VAL A 249 -13.34 -1.34 -3.11
C VAL A 249 -14.11 -1.26 -1.79
N LEU A 250 -15.36 -1.73 -1.74
CA LEU A 250 -16.16 -1.78 -0.51
C LEU A 250 -15.45 -2.53 0.61
N ASP A 251 -14.75 -3.62 0.28
CA ASP A 251 -14.01 -4.44 1.21
C ASP A 251 -12.92 -3.64 1.92
N VAL A 252 -12.23 -2.72 1.22
CA VAL A 252 -11.12 -1.93 1.78
C VAL A 252 -11.52 -0.59 2.40
N LEU A 253 -12.70 -0.04 2.11
CA LEU A 253 -13.11 1.29 2.60
C LEU A 253 -13.02 1.48 4.12
N PRO A 254 -13.33 0.47 4.97
CA PRO A 254 -13.17 0.61 6.42
C PRO A 254 -11.75 0.99 6.86
N ASN A 255 -10.73 0.55 6.12
CA ASN A 255 -9.31 0.78 6.44
C ASN A 255 -8.93 2.25 6.39
N PHE A 256 -9.66 3.01 5.57
CA PHE A 256 -9.41 4.41 5.34
C PHE A 256 -10.26 5.32 6.22
N ASN A 257 -11.16 4.80 7.07
CA ASN A 257 -11.90 5.66 7.99
C ASN A 257 -10.96 6.20 9.10
N PRO A 258 -11.21 7.42 9.61
CA PRO A 258 -10.43 8.04 10.68
C PRO A 258 -10.59 7.35 12.05
#